data_AF-A0A916HVX5-F1
#
_entry.id   AF-A0A916HVX5-F1
#
_cell.length_a   1.000
_cell.length_b   1.000
_cell.length_c   1.000
_cell.angle_alpha   90.00
_cell.angle_beta   90.00
_cell.angle_gamma   90.00
#
_symmetry.space_group_name_H-M   'P 1'
#
loop_
_entity.id
_entity.type
_entity.pdbx_description
1 polymer ?
#
loop_
_entity_poly.entity_id
_entity_poly.type
_entity_poly.pdbx_seq_one_letter_code
_entity_poly.pdbx_strand_id
1 'polypeptide(L)'
;MQPMVLRALLIVSLAALAAAPDALAQTGQQKYTQWCQGCHNFPGNNYNGVLNGKDWNVIRLAIETKLAMRTELRPAYLAGLLTDADLMLIAGYLQTFAGGVTPPPPAAQVPVVEYYNAGFGHYFMTADADEIAGLDAGAYNFAFVRTGRVFNAYSSPAAGTVPVCRFFTVTFAPKSSHFYTADPVECEGVKLNPNWQYEKVAFHIAVPSGGACPFGTTPIYRMYNNGQTGAPNHRFTSDFPTYQDFTTTQNWATEGTGFCSPP
;
A
#
# COMPACT_ATOMS: atom_id res chain seq x y z
N MET A 1 22.21 8.77 -81.49
CA MET A 1 23.06 9.79 -80.86
C MET A 1 22.26 10.40 -79.71
N GLN A 2 22.67 10.17 -78.46
CA GLN A 2 22.16 10.88 -77.27
C GLN A 2 22.72 12.34 -77.26
N PRO A 3 22.19 13.24 -76.41
CA PRO A 3 22.77 13.33 -75.07
C PRO A 3 21.74 13.38 -73.93
N MET A 4 22.26 12.95 -72.78
CA MET A 4 21.68 12.92 -71.44
C MET A 4 21.38 14.33 -70.91
N VAL A 5 20.26 14.48 -70.20
CA VAL A 5 20.15 15.50 -69.14
C VAL A 5 19.70 14.81 -67.86
N LEU A 6 20.67 14.64 -66.97
CA LEU A 6 20.55 14.20 -65.59
C LEU A 6 19.91 15.36 -64.79
N ARG A 7 18.77 15.13 -64.13
CA ARG A 7 18.34 16.00 -63.01
C ARG A 7 18.10 15.15 -61.77
N ALA A 8 18.83 15.54 -60.74
CA ALA A 8 18.99 14.88 -59.47
C ALA A 8 17.91 15.31 -58.46
N LEU A 9 17.67 14.41 -57.50
CA LEU A 9 17.12 14.59 -56.15
C LEU A 9 15.71 15.19 -56.01
N LEU A 10 14.81 14.41 -55.40
CA LEU A 10 14.48 14.61 -53.98
C LEU A 10 13.83 13.35 -53.40
N ILE A 11 14.53 12.74 -52.46
CA ILE A 11 14.02 11.71 -51.56
C ILE A 11 13.03 12.41 -50.62
N VAL A 12 11.75 12.04 -50.69
CA VAL A 12 10.78 12.35 -49.64
C VAL A 12 10.52 11.07 -48.88
N SER A 13 11.43 10.75 -47.96
CA SER A 13 11.15 9.88 -46.84
C SER A 13 11.03 10.76 -45.61
N LEU A 14 9.82 10.84 -45.05
CA LEU A 14 9.51 10.76 -43.61
C LEU A 14 7.99 10.93 -43.49
N ALA A 15 7.25 9.83 -43.55
CA ALA A 15 5.95 9.79 -42.90
C ALA A 15 6.23 9.77 -41.39
N ALA A 16 6.16 10.95 -40.77
CA ALA A 16 6.14 11.06 -39.33
C ALA A 16 4.91 10.30 -38.83
N LEU A 17 5.11 9.14 -38.19
CA LEU A 17 4.16 8.63 -37.22
C LEU A 17 4.10 9.69 -36.11
N ALA A 18 3.13 10.58 -36.19
CA ALA A 18 2.73 11.35 -35.03
C ALA A 18 2.30 10.34 -33.97
N ALA A 19 3.10 10.22 -32.91
CA ALA A 19 2.64 9.58 -31.69
C ALA A 19 1.30 10.21 -31.32
N ALA A 20 0.26 9.38 -31.17
CA ALA A 20 -1.01 9.84 -30.64
C ALA A 20 -0.72 10.53 -29.31
N PRO A 21 -1.25 11.74 -29.05
CA PRO A 21 -1.14 12.33 -27.73
C PRO A 21 -1.75 11.34 -26.74
N ASP A 22 -1.07 11.10 -25.63
CA ASP A 22 -1.55 10.33 -24.50
C ASP A 22 -3.05 10.60 -24.32
N ALA A 23 -3.87 9.56 -24.48
CA ALA A 23 -5.31 9.69 -24.38
C ALA A 23 -5.65 10.43 -23.09
N LEU A 24 -6.26 11.62 -23.19
CA LEU A 24 -6.59 12.46 -22.05
C LEU A 24 -7.22 11.59 -20.95
N ALA A 25 -6.60 11.58 -19.77
CA ALA A 25 -7.11 10.83 -18.63
C ALA A 25 -8.57 11.20 -18.39
N GLN A 26 -9.47 10.22 -18.46
CA GLN A 26 -10.90 10.47 -18.31
C GLN A 26 -11.22 10.79 -16.84
N THR A 27 -12.16 11.71 -16.63
CA THR A 27 -12.72 12.04 -15.31
C THR A 27 -13.63 10.92 -14.77
N GLY A 28 -13.90 10.94 -13.47
CA GLY A 28 -14.85 10.02 -12.83
C GLY A 28 -16.25 10.06 -13.42
N GLN A 29 -16.72 11.24 -13.83
CA GLN A 29 -18.00 11.41 -14.53
C GLN A 29 -17.98 10.70 -15.90
N GLN A 30 -16.92 10.87 -16.69
CA GLN A 30 -16.79 10.23 -18.00
C GLN A 30 -16.75 8.70 -17.87
N LYS A 31 -15.99 8.19 -16.90
CA LYS A 31 -15.94 6.75 -16.60
C LYS A 31 -17.30 6.23 -16.12
N TYR A 32 -18.02 6.97 -15.28
CA TYR A 32 -19.37 6.59 -14.85
C TYR A 32 -20.34 6.51 -16.04
N THR A 33 -20.31 7.51 -16.92
CA THR A 33 -21.15 7.52 -18.13
C THR A 33 -20.86 6.32 -19.03
N GLN A 34 -19.58 5.98 -19.18
CA GLN A 34 -19.15 4.86 -20.01
C GLN A 34 -19.57 3.50 -19.43
N TRP A 35 -19.37 3.28 -18.12
CA TRP A 35 -19.44 1.94 -17.54
C TRP A 35 -20.68 1.69 -16.66
N CYS A 36 -21.31 2.73 -16.11
CA CYS A 36 -22.32 2.56 -15.06
C CYS A 36 -23.69 3.12 -15.45
N GLN A 37 -23.72 4.22 -16.20
CA GLN A 37 -24.95 4.97 -16.46
C GLN A 37 -26.01 4.15 -17.21
N GLY A 38 -25.60 3.22 -18.08
CA GLY A 38 -26.52 2.34 -18.81
C GLY A 38 -27.43 1.51 -17.90
N CYS A 39 -26.96 1.10 -16.72
CA CYS A 39 -27.73 0.32 -15.75
C CYS A 39 -28.23 1.15 -14.57
N HIS A 40 -27.54 2.23 -14.22
CA HIS A 40 -27.77 3.01 -13.00
C HIS A 40 -28.38 4.39 -13.23
N ASN A 41 -28.58 4.82 -14.47
CA ASN A 41 -29.05 6.16 -14.82
C ASN A 41 -28.17 7.27 -14.18
N PHE A 42 -28.69 8.49 -14.06
CA PHE A 42 -28.05 9.59 -13.34
C PHE A 42 -27.92 9.28 -11.83
N PRO A 43 -26.73 9.47 -11.21
CA PRO A 43 -26.49 9.09 -9.82
C PRO A 43 -27.45 9.71 -8.80
N GLY A 44 -27.90 10.95 -9.03
CA GLY A 44 -28.81 11.65 -8.13
C GLY A 44 -30.18 10.97 -7.95
N ASN A 45 -30.56 10.07 -8.86
CA ASN A 45 -31.79 9.28 -8.75
C ASN A 45 -31.62 8.03 -7.86
N ASN A 46 -30.39 7.72 -7.47
CA ASN A 46 -30.00 6.51 -6.74
C ASN A 46 -30.58 5.21 -7.32
N TYR A 47 -30.76 5.15 -8.64
CA TYR A 47 -31.37 4.00 -9.31
C TYR A 47 -30.48 2.77 -9.14
N ASN A 48 -31.09 1.62 -8.85
CA ASN A 48 -30.39 0.39 -8.45
C ASN A 48 -29.41 0.55 -7.28
N GLY A 49 -29.60 1.55 -6.42
CA GLY A 49 -28.75 1.79 -5.26
C GLY A 49 -27.32 2.19 -5.61
N VAL A 50 -27.11 2.86 -6.74
CA VAL A 50 -25.77 3.23 -7.24
C VAL A 50 -24.94 4.05 -6.26
N LEU A 51 -25.60 4.84 -5.40
CA LEU A 51 -24.90 5.64 -4.38
C LEU A 51 -24.32 4.79 -3.23
N ASN A 52 -24.58 3.48 -3.19
CA ASN A 52 -23.83 2.56 -2.33
C ASN A 52 -22.41 2.31 -2.86
N GLY A 53 -22.14 2.61 -4.14
CA GLY A 53 -20.83 2.50 -4.78
C GLY A 53 -19.89 3.68 -4.52
N LYS A 54 -20.12 4.48 -3.48
CA LYS A 54 -19.23 5.60 -3.13
C LYS A 54 -17.86 5.17 -2.60
N ASP A 55 -17.70 3.89 -2.27
CA ASP A 55 -16.42 3.23 -2.05
C ASP A 55 -16.14 2.31 -3.24
N TRP A 56 -14.98 2.47 -3.87
CA TRP A 56 -14.57 1.69 -5.03
C TRP A 56 -14.43 0.19 -4.69
N ASN A 57 -14.14 -0.17 -3.43
CA ASN A 57 -14.15 -1.56 -2.97
C ASN A 57 -15.54 -2.19 -3.07
N VAL A 58 -16.59 -1.41 -2.79
CA VAL A 58 -17.98 -1.86 -2.93
C VAL A 58 -18.31 -2.06 -4.40
N ILE A 59 -17.84 -1.18 -5.28
CA ILE A 59 -18.00 -1.36 -6.74
C ILE A 59 -17.29 -2.64 -7.20
N ARG A 60 -16.03 -2.83 -6.81
CA ARG A 60 -15.25 -4.04 -7.14
C ARG A 60 -15.90 -5.32 -6.63
N LEU A 61 -16.34 -5.33 -5.37
CA LEU A 61 -17.06 -6.45 -4.80
C LEU A 61 -18.36 -6.73 -5.58
N ALA A 62 -19.07 -5.68 -6.02
CA ALA A 62 -20.29 -5.83 -6.79
C ALA A 62 -20.02 -6.39 -8.20
N ILE A 63 -18.91 -6.04 -8.86
CA ILE A 63 -18.46 -6.68 -10.11
C ILE A 63 -18.32 -8.20 -9.92
N GLU A 64 -17.85 -8.66 -8.76
CA GLU A 64 -17.72 -10.09 -8.51
C GLU A 64 -18.99 -10.77 -8.00
N THR A 65 -19.86 -10.06 -7.27
CA THR A 65 -20.97 -10.67 -6.52
C THR A 65 -22.35 -10.42 -7.11
N LYS A 66 -22.55 -9.32 -7.85
CA LYS A 66 -23.85 -8.97 -8.45
C LYS A 66 -23.90 -9.51 -9.86
N LEU A 67 -24.91 -10.35 -10.15
CA LEU A 67 -25.04 -11.05 -11.43
C LEU A 67 -24.95 -10.10 -12.64
N ALA A 68 -25.67 -8.97 -12.62
CA ALA A 68 -25.64 -8.01 -13.73
C ALA A 68 -24.24 -7.40 -13.95
N MET A 69 -23.59 -6.91 -12.89
CA MET A 69 -22.24 -6.34 -12.99
C MET A 69 -21.19 -7.41 -13.36
N ARG A 70 -21.37 -8.63 -12.87
CA ARG A 70 -20.52 -9.78 -13.20
C ARG A 70 -20.58 -10.14 -14.68
N THR A 71 -21.76 -10.05 -15.28
CA THR A 71 -21.94 -10.36 -16.71
C THR A 71 -21.39 -9.24 -17.59
N GLU A 72 -21.65 -7.97 -17.22
CA GLU A 72 -21.35 -6.82 -18.09
C GLU A 72 -19.95 -6.21 -17.86
N LEU A 73 -19.52 -6.07 -16.60
CA LEU A 73 -18.30 -5.31 -16.25
C LEU A 73 -17.09 -6.21 -15.97
N ARG A 74 -17.30 -7.41 -15.44
CA ARG A 74 -16.18 -8.30 -15.11
C ARG A 74 -15.30 -8.67 -16.31
N PRO A 75 -15.84 -8.95 -17.53
CA PRO A 75 -14.99 -9.19 -18.69
C PRO A 75 -14.08 -8.00 -19.03
N ALA A 76 -14.60 -6.77 -18.95
CA ALA A 76 -13.82 -5.56 -19.15
C ALA A 76 -12.75 -5.36 -18.06
N TYR A 77 -13.08 -5.67 -16.82
CA TYR A 77 -12.15 -5.63 -15.69
C TYR A 77 -11.00 -6.65 -15.86
N LEU A 78 -11.31 -7.90 -16.20
CA LEU A 78 -10.32 -8.94 -16.44
C LEU A 78 -9.45 -8.67 -17.68
N ALA A 79 -9.98 -7.96 -18.67
CA ALA A 79 -9.24 -7.51 -19.84
C ALA A 79 -8.41 -6.23 -19.60
N GLY A 80 -8.46 -5.65 -18.40
CA GLY A 80 -7.75 -4.40 -18.06
C GLY A 80 -8.32 -3.13 -18.71
N LEU A 81 -9.52 -3.21 -19.29
CA LEU A 81 -10.23 -2.06 -19.89
C LEU A 81 -10.94 -1.20 -18.85
N LEU A 82 -11.27 -1.81 -17.70
CA LEU A 82 -11.76 -1.15 -16.49
C LEU A 82 -10.81 -1.53 -15.36
N THR A 83 -10.14 -0.55 -14.75
CA THR A 83 -9.11 -0.80 -13.74
C THR A 83 -9.57 -0.37 -12.35
N ASP A 84 -8.84 -0.78 -11.31
CA ASP A 84 -9.09 -0.26 -9.94
C ASP A 84 -9.02 1.27 -9.89
N ALA A 85 -8.11 1.89 -10.63
CA ALA A 85 -8.00 3.35 -10.73
C ALA A 85 -9.27 3.98 -11.35
N ASP A 86 -9.86 3.33 -12.35
CA ASP A 86 -11.13 3.78 -12.94
C ASP A 86 -12.30 3.67 -11.95
N LEU A 87 -12.35 2.57 -11.17
CA LEU A 87 -13.34 2.39 -10.12
C LEU A 87 -13.20 3.46 -9.03
N MET A 88 -11.97 3.85 -8.67
CA MET A 88 -11.72 4.97 -7.74
C MET A 88 -12.22 6.29 -8.29
N LEU A 89 -12.00 6.59 -9.57
CA LEU A 89 -12.53 7.78 -10.22
C LEU A 89 -14.07 7.79 -10.21
N ILE A 90 -14.71 6.66 -10.53
CA ILE A 90 -16.17 6.50 -10.48
C ILE A 90 -16.70 6.72 -9.05
N ALA A 91 -16.07 6.10 -8.05
CA ALA A 91 -16.45 6.25 -6.66
C ALA A 91 -16.33 7.71 -6.20
N GLY A 92 -15.25 8.41 -6.57
CA GLY A 92 -15.07 9.83 -6.30
C GLY A 92 -16.15 10.71 -6.94
N TYR A 93 -16.59 10.40 -8.16
CA TYR A 93 -17.73 11.09 -8.78
C TYR A 93 -19.03 10.83 -8.01
N LEU A 94 -19.30 9.58 -7.61
CA LEU A 94 -20.50 9.24 -6.84
C LEU A 94 -20.54 9.94 -5.48
N GLN A 95 -19.39 10.21 -4.85
CA GLN A 95 -19.30 10.95 -3.59
C GLN A 95 -19.80 12.40 -3.68
N THR A 96 -19.87 12.99 -4.88
CA THR A 96 -20.38 14.36 -5.09
C THR A 96 -21.91 14.48 -4.91
N PHE A 97 -22.63 13.36 -4.83
CA PHE A 97 -24.08 13.31 -4.67
C PHE A 97 -24.50 13.07 -3.22
N ALA A 98 -25.64 13.59 -2.78
CA ALA A 98 -26.21 13.29 -1.46
C ALA A 98 -26.87 11.88 -1.41
N GLY A 99 -26.87 11.22 -0.25
CA GLY A 99 -27.50 9.89 -0.04
C GLY A 99 -26.55 8.69 -0.13
N GLY A 100 -27.06 7.47 0.05
CA GLY A 100 -26.27 6.23 0.10
C GLY A 100 -25.52 6.03 1.44
N VAL A 101 -24.83 4.90 1.58
CA VAL A 101 -23.85 4.72 2.67
C VAL A 101 -22.65 5.62 2.40
N THR A 102 -22.38 6.56 3.30
CA THR A 102 -21.13 7.32 3.29
C THR A 102 -19.98 6.33 3.48
N PRO A 103 -18.98 6.30 2.60
CA PRO A 103 -17.78 5.52 2.85
C PRO A 103 -17.21 5.89 4.22
N PRO A 104 -16.53 4.96 4.91
CA PRO A 104 -15.57 5.35 5.92
C PRO A 104 -14.66 6.43 5.32
N PRO A 105 -14.21 7.43 6.11
CA PRO A 105 -13.18 8.36 5.66
C PRO A 105 -12.05 7.59 4.96
N PRO A 106 -11.45 8.13 3.88
CA PRO A 106 -10.27 7.51 3.29
C PRO A 106 -9.31 7.14 4.42
N ALA A 107 -8.80 5.90 4.42
CA ALA A 107 -7.91 5.44 5.47
C ALA A 107 -6.81 6.49 5.65
N ALA A 108 -6.75 7.09 6.83
CA ALA A 108 -5.81 8.17 7.07
C ALA A 108 -4.40 7.60 6.97
N GLN A 109 -3.56 8.23 6.17
CA GLN A 109 -2.15 7.95 6.27
C GLN A 109 -1.68 8.37 7.66
N VAL A 110 -0.98 7.45 8.34
CA VAL A 110 -0.42 7.66 9.67
C VAL A 110 1.07 7.38 9.63
N PRO A 111 1.88 8.17 10.38
CA PRO A 111 3.30 7.91 10.48
C PRO A 111 3.55 6.68 11.36
N VAL A 112 4.40 5.77 10.89
CA VAL A 112 5.00 4.71 11.70
C VAL A 112 6.36 5.22 12.15
N VAL A 113 6.49 5.54 13.44
CA VAL A 113 7.69 6.16 14.03
C VAL A 113 8.58 5.10 14.65
N GLU A 114 9.87 5.14 14.33
CA GLU A 114 10.88 4.26 14.92
C GLU A 114 11.53 4.87 16.18
N TYR A 115 11.66 4.05 17.21
CA TYR A 115 12.37 4.31 18.46
C TYR A 115 13.46 3.26 18.68
N TYR A 116 14.54 3.66 19.35
CA TYR A 116 15.62 2.78 19.77
C TYR A 116 15.70 2.74 21.30
N ASN A 117 15.85 1.54 21.85
CA ASN A 117 16.12 1.31 23.26
C ASN A 117 17.56 0.82 23.43
N ALA A 118 18.44 1.70 23.91
CA ALA A 118 19.86 1.40 24.08
C ALA A 118 20.15 0.34 25.15
N GLY A 119 19.32 0.24 26.19
CA GLY A 119 19.46 -0.79 27.22
C GLY A 119 19.21 -2.20 26.68
N PHE A 120 18.31 -2.32 25.71
CA PHE A 120 18.01 -3.61 25.08
C PHE A 120 18.81 -3.84 23.80
N GLY A 121 19.22 -2.78 23.12
CA GLY A 121 19.74 -2.82 21.75
C GLY A 121 18.65 -3.10 20.73
N HIS A 122 17.40 -2.74 21.04
CA HIS A 122 16.22 -3.09 20.25
C HIS A 122 15.61 -1.86 19.59
N TYR A 123 15.00 -2.09 18.42
CA TYR A 123 14.16 -1.13 17.73
C TYR A 123 12.69 -1.45 17.97
N PHE A 124 11.90 -0.39 18.11
CA PHE A 124 10.46 -0.43 18.25
C PHE A 124 9.85 0.54 17.25
N MET A 125 8.70 0.19 16.68
CA MET A 125 7.98 1.08 15.77
C MET A 125 6.50 1.09 16.12
N THR A 126 5.84 2.24 15.98
CA THR A 126 4.40 2.32 16.21
C THR A 126 3.75 3.39 15.34
N ALA A 127 2.49 3.14 14.96
CA ALA A 127 1.59 4.09 14.31
C ALA A 127 0.53 4.65 15.29
N ASP A 128 0.55 4.18 16.53
CA ASP A 128 -0.43 4.54 17.55
C ASP A 128 -0.06 5.89 18.16
N ALA A 129 -0.94 6.88 18.00
CA ALA A 129 -0.69 8.25 18.41
C ALA A 129 -0.46 8.39 19.93
N ASP A 130 -1.13 7.57 20.75
CA ASP A 130 -0.98 7.62 22.20
C ASP A 130 0.34 6.98 22.65
N GLU A 131 0.77 5.89 21.99
CA GLU A 131 2.08 5.30 22.23
C GLU A 131 3.20 6.27 21.83
N ILE A 132 3.09 6.94 20.68
CA ILE A 132 4.03 7.98 20.23
C ILE A 132 4.10 9.11 21.26
N ALA A 133 2.95 9.67 21.66
CA ALA A 133 2.88 10.77 22.61
C ALA A 133 3.47 10.39 23.98
N GLY A 134 3.17 9.17 24.47
CA GLY A 134 3.69 8.67 25.73
C GLY A 134 5.21 8.47 25.72
N LEU A 135 5.77 7.88 24.65
CA LEU A 135 7.21 7.70 24.50
C LEU A 135 7.93 9.05 24.40
N ASP A 136 7.39 10.00 23.64
CA ASP A 136 7.94 11.36 23.53
C ASP A 136 7.88 12.14 24.85
N ALA A 137 6.86 11.88 25.66
CA ALA A 137 6.72 12.46 27.01
C ALA A 137 7.59 11.78 28.07
N GLY A 138 8.40 10.77 27.70
CA GLY A 138 9.36 10.14 28.60
C GLY A 138 8.87 8.88 29.32
N ALA A 139 7.83 8.22 28.80
CA ALA A 139 7.43 6.91 29.30
C ALA A 139 8.64 5.95 29.38
N TYR A 140 8.61 5.06 30.37
CA TYR A 140 9.72 4.13 30.66
C TYR A 140 11.06 4.85 30.95
N ASN A 141 11.00 6.02 31.60
CA ASN A 141 12.18 6.81 31.97
C ASN A 141 13.08 7.14 30.77
N PHE A 142 12.47 7.54 29.65
CA PHE A 142 13.15 7.88 28.40
C PHE A 142 13.99 6.74 27.78
N ALA A 143 13.68 5.48 28.10
CA ALA A 143 14.43 4.34 27.57
C ALA A 143 14.31 4.18 26.04
N PHE A 144 13.24 4.70 25.43
CA PHE A 144 13.01 4.68 23.99
C PHE A 144 13.21 6.09 23.41
N VAL A 145 14.14 6.22 22.46
CA VAL A 145 14.49 7.49 21.83
C VAL A 145 14.18 7.43 20.34
N ARG A 146 13.50 8.44 19.78
CA ARG A 146 13.23 8.53 18.34
C ARG A 146 14.54 8.43 17.55
N THR A 147 14.58 7.59 16.53
CA THR A 147 15.75 7.47 15.64
C THR A 147 15.76 8.51 14.52
N GLY A 148 14.63 9.20 14.33
CA GLY A 148 14.38 10.07 13.17
C GLY A 148 13.91 9.31 11.93
N ARG A 149 13.83 7.97 11.98
CA ARG A 149 13.25 7.17 10.88
C ARG A 149 11.74 7.09 11.02
N VAL A 150 11.07 7.30 9.90
CA VAL A 150 9.61 7.26 9.76
C VAL A 150 9.26 6.73 8.37
N PHE A 151 8.15 6.02 8.28
CA PHE A 151 7.47 5.71 7.03
C PHE A 151 5.95 5.85 7.23
N ASN A 152 5.17 5.86 6.17
CA ASN A 152 3.72 6.00 6.27
C ASN A 152 3.04 4.62 6.24
N ALA A 153 1.86 4.53 6.84
CA ALA A 153 0.95 3.39 6.73
C ALA A 153 -0.49 3.90 6.75
N TYR A 154 -1.47 3.00 6.74
CA TYR A 154 -2.88 3.35 6.86
C TYR A 154 -3.44 2.93 8.22
N SER A 155 -4.19 3.82 8.87
CA SER A 155 -4.80 3.54 10.18
C SER A 155 -5.92 2.50 10.14
N SER A 156 -6.47 2.25 8.95
CA SER A 156 -7.59 1.33 8.71
C SER A 156 -7.40 0.62 7.36
N PRO A 157 -8.16 -0.45 7.06
CA PRO A 157 -8.07 -1.12 5.77
C PRO A 157 -8.20 -0.14 4.60
N ALA A 158 -7.28 -0.26 3.65
CA ALA A 158 -7.26 0.50 2.41
C ALA A 158 -7.08 -0.43 1.20
N ALA A 159 -7.35 0.11 0.02
CA ALA A 159 -7.12 -0.55 -1.25
C ALA A 159 -5.71 -1.16 -1.36
N GLY A 160 -5.61 -2.46 -1.66
CA GLY A 160 -4.31 -3.10 -1.87
C GLY A 160 -3.43 -3.20 -0.62
N THR A 161 -4.02 -3.06 0.58
CA THR A 161 -3.31 -3.20 1.85
C THR A 161 -3.78 -4.43 2.62
N VAL A 162 -2.90 -4.92 3.50
CA VAL A 162 -3.17 -6.03 4.43
C VAL A 162 -2.90 -5.55 5.87
N PRO A 163 -3.53 -6.17 6.88
CA PRO A 163 -3.24 -5.85 8.27
C PRO A 163 -1.83 -6.30 8.67
N VAL A 164 -1.12 -5.48 9.46
CA VAL A 164 0.14 -5.87 10.09
C VAL A 164 -0.12 -6.33 11.52
N CYS A 165 0.10 -7.60 11.79
CA CYS A 165 -0.03 -8.16 13.13
C CYS A 165 1.12 -7.72 14.01
N ARG A 166 0.80 -7.25 15.23
CA ARG A 166 1.77 -6.92 16.27
C ARG A 166 1.73 -7.96 17.38
N PHE A 167 2.91 -8.40 17.80
CA PHE A 167 3.09 -9.32 18.90
C PHE A 167 4.10 -8.77 19.90
N PHE A 168 3.93 -9.17 21.16
CA PHE A 168 4.83 -8.85 22.25
C PHE A 168 5.34 -10.13 22.91
N THR A 169 6.61 -10.12 23.35
CA THR A 169 7.19 -11.22 24.13
C THR A 169 8.01 -10.70 25.30
N VAL A 170 7.93 -11.43 26.41
CA VAL A 170 8.76 -11.28 27.61
C VAL A 170 9.56 -12.55 27.91
N THR A 171 9.53 -13.55 27.02
CA THR A 171 10.20 -14.84 27.20
C THR A 171 11.71 -14.70 27.39
N PHE A 172 12.30 -13.60 26.89
CA PHE A 172 13.73 -13.32 26.92
C PHE A 172 14.14 -12.40 28.08
N ALA A 173 13.52 -12.57 29.25
CA ALA A 173 13.79 -11.77 30.44
C ALA A 173 15.31 -11.63 30.71
N PRO A 174 15.80 -10.42 31.07
CA PRO A 174 15.02 -9.23 31.43
C PRO A 174 14.56 -8.39 30.22
N LYS A 175 14.78 -8.85 28.98
CA LYS A 175 14.41 -8.12 27.77
C LYS A 175 13.01 -8.51 27.30
N SER A 176 12.38 -7.56 26.61
CA SER A 176 11.17 -7.79 25.85
C SER A 176 11.36 -7.34 24.40
N SER A 177 10.49 -7.82 23.52
CA SER A 177 10.55 -7.47 22.11
C SER A 177 9.17 -7.43 21.48
N HIS A 178 9.09 -6.70 20.38
CA HIS A 178 7.93 -6.70 19.50
C HIS A 178 8.25 -7.37 18.19
N PHE A 179 7.25 -8.05 17.62
CA PHE A 179 7.32 -8.66 16.31
C PHE A 179 6.17 -8.15 15.43
N TYR A 180 6.47 -7.91 14.16
CA TYR A 180 5.54 -7.34 13.19
C TYR A 180 5.56 -8.14 11.90
N THR A 181 4.39 -8.51 11.41
CA THR A 181 4.28 -9.17 10.11
C THR A 181 3.00 -8.81 9.36
N ALA A 182 3.14 -8.63 8.05
CA ALA A 182 2.05 -8.48 7.10
C ALA A 182 1.75 -9.79 6.34
N ASP A 183 2.54 -10.85 6.57
CA ASP A 183 2.30 -12.16 6.00
C ASP A 183 1.21 -12.87 6.83
N PRO A 184 0.06 -13.22 6.23
CA PRO A 184 -1.03 -13.86 6.94
C PRO A 184 -0.65 -15.24 7.49
N VAL A 185 0.22 -16.00 6.82
CA VAL A 185 0.67 -17.32 7.28
C VAL A 185 1.60 -17.16 8.48
N GLU A 186 2.53 -16.20 8.43
CA GLU A 186 3.41 -15.87 9.57
C GLU A 186 2.59 -15.35 10.76
N CYS A 187 1.62 -14.47 10.53
CA CYS A 187 0.74 -13.95 11.58
C CYS A 187 -0.05 -15.08 12.27
N GLU A 188 -0.76 -15.91 11.51
CA GLU A 188 -1.53 -17.00 12.11
C GLU A 188 -0.63 -18.06 12.75
N GLY A 189 0.58 -18.28 12.21
CA GLY A 189 1.58 -19.17 12.83
C GLY A 189 2.08 -18.66 14.18
N VAL A 190 2.43 -17.37 14.29
CA VAL A 190 2.92 -16.78 15.55
C VAL A 190 1.83 -16.71 16.61
N LYS A 191 0.55 -16.55 16.23
CA LYS A 191 -0.59 -16.65 17.18
C LYS A 191 -0.67 -18.01 17.90
N LEU A 192 -0.13 -19.07 17.31
CA LEU A 192 -0.08 -20.41 17.93
C LEU A 192 1.14 -20.60 18.84
N ASN A 193 2.10 -19.67 18.84
CA ASN A 193 3.31 -19.76 19.64
C ASN A 193 3.08 -19.16 21.04
N PRO A 194 3.14 -19.95 22.13
CA PRO A 194 2.85 -19.46 23.48
C PRO A 194 3.87 -18.44 24.01
N ASN A 195 5.04 -18.30 23.37
CA ASN A 195 6.04 -17.29 23.72
C ASN A 195 5.69 -15.88 23.21
N TRP A 196 4.70 -15.77 22.32
CA TRP A 196 4.30 -14.52 21.69
C TRP A 196 2.84 -14.23 21.99
N GLN A 197 2.58 -13.02 22.47
CA GLN A 197 1.23 -12.52 22.72
C GLN A 197 0.81 -11.65 21.55
N TYR A 198 -0.24 -12.05 20.82
CA TYR A 198 -0.86 -11.17 19.83
C TYR A 198 -1.49 -9.98 20.53
N GLU A 199 -1.10 -8.76 20.14
CA GLU A 199 -1.62 -7.54 20.74
C GLU A 199 -2.77 -6.96 19.92
N LYS A 200 -2.51 -6.64 18.64
CA LYS A 200 -3.44 -5.98 17.74
C LYS A 200 -2.95 -6.00 16.30
N VAL A 201 -3.78 -5.49 15.39
CA VAL A 201 -3.32 -4.97 14.10
C VAL A 201 -2.68 -3.61 14.36
N ALA A 202 -1.39 -3.45 14.05
CA ALA A 202 -0.66 -2.20 14.27
C ALA A 202 -1.10 -1.10 13.30
N PHE A 203 -1.25 -1.46 12.03
CA PHE A 203 -1.62 -0.60 10.92
C PHE A 203 -1.92 -1.48 9.68
N HIS A 204 -2.32 -0.87 8.58
CA HIS A 204 -2.49 -1.52 7.28
C HIS A 204 -1.46 -1.00 6.29
N ILE A 205 -0.89 -1.89 5.48
CA ILE A 205 0.16 -1.51 4.52
C ILE A 205 0.11 -2.40 3.27
N ALA A 206 0.62 -1.89 2.15
CA ALA A 206 0.84 -2.71 0.97
C ALA A 206 2.06 -3.62 1.21
N VAL A 207 2.06 -4.79 0.57
CA VAL A 207 3.16 -5.77 0.63
C VAL A 207 3.76 -5.99 -0.75
N PRO A 208 5.05 -6.34 -0.83
CA PRO A 208 5.69 -6.58 -2.12
C PRO A 208 5.17 -7.86 -2.78
N SER A 209 5.16 -7.87 -4.11
CA SER A 209 4.96 -9.08 -4.92
C SER A 209 6.27 -9.43 -5.63
N GLY A 210 6.76 -10.65 -5.44
CA GLY A 210 8.06 -11.06 -5.97
C GLY A 210 9.24 -10.21 -5.47
N GLY A 211 9.11 -9.64 -4.26
CA GLY A 211 10.11 -8.74 -3.66
C GLY A 211 10.03 -7.28 -4.11
N ALA A 212 9.18 -6.93 -5.08
CA ALA A 212 9.00 -5.58 -5.59
C ALA A 212 7.74 -4.92 -5.02
N CYS A 213 7.85 -3.65 -4.65
CA CYS A 213 6.72 -2.86 -4.19
C CYS A 213 5.84 -2.37 -5.34
N PRO A 214 4.51 -2.22 -5.12
CA PRO A 214 3.61 -1.60 -6.08
C PRO A 214 4.07 -0.19 -6.49
N PHE A 215 3.72 0.23 -7.71
CA PHE A 215 4.07 1.56 -8.21
C PHE A 215 3.59 2.66 -7.25
N GLY A 216 4.44 3.69 -7.05
CA GLY A 216 4.14 4.81 -6.16
C GLY A 216 4.33 4.53 -4.67
N THR A 217 4.83 3.35 -4.29
CA THR A 217 5.17 3.02 -2.90
C THR A 217 6.67 2.85 -2.70
N THR A 218 7.14 3.06 -1.47
CA THR A 218 8.55 2.97 -1.08
C THR A 218 8.80 1.65 -0.34
N PRO A 219 9.83 0.86 -0.72
CA PRO A 219 10.16 -0.38 -0.02
C PRO A 219 10.61 -0.12 1.42
N ILE A 220 10.09 -0.92 2.34
CA ILE A 220 10.53 -0.98 3.74
C ILE A 220 11.22 -2.33 3.96
N TYR A 221 12.53 -2.28 4.16
CA TYR A 221 13.37 -3.44 4.35
C TYR A 221 13.25 -3.97 5.77
N ARG A 222 13.04 -5.28 5.89
CA ARG A 222 13.01 -6.03 7.15
C ARG A 222 14.36 -6.72 7.36
N MET A 223 14.88 -6.64 8.57
CA MET A 223 16.09 -7.34 8.98
C MET A 223 15.99 -7.83 10.41
N TYR A 224 16.67 -8.93 10.71
CA TYR A 224 16.61 -9.61 12.00
C TYR A 224 17.96 -9.57 12.70
N ASN A 225 17.98 -9.27 13.99
CA ASN A 225 19.23 -9.10 14.76
C ASN A 225 19.98 -10.40 15.06
N ASN A 226 19.57 -11.56 14.52
CA ASN A 226 20.15 -12.88 14.85
C ASN A 226 20.13 -13.20 16.36
N GLY A 227 19.24 -12.55 17.13
CA GLY A 227 19.21 -12.67 18.58
C GLY A 227 20.47 -12.14 19.28
N GLN A 228 21.34 -11.39 18.57
CA GLN A 228 22.68 -11.04 19.06
C GLN A 228 22.69 -10.12 20.28
N THR A 229 21.54 -9.50 20.61
CA THR A 229 21.34 -8.72 21.84
C THR A 229 20.78 -9.58 22.99
N GLY A 230 20.74 -10.90 22.85
CA GLY A 230 20.17 -11.81 23.86
C GLY A 230 18.64 -12.00 23.77
N ALA A 231 18.01 -11.35 22.79
CA ALA A 231 16.58 -11.48 22.48
C ALA A 231 16.36 -11.17 20.99
N PRO A 232 15.35 -11.77 20.33
CA PRO A 232 15.06 -11.51 18.94
C PRO A 232 14.51 -10.10 18.75
N ASN A 233 14.95 -9.38 17.73
CA ASN A 233 14.40 -8.10 17.35
C ASN A 233 14.49 -7.90 15.84
N HIS A 234 13.42 -7.38 15.26
CA HIS A 234 13.37 -6.98 13.86
C HIS A 234 13.42 -5.47 13.75
N ARG A 235 14.07 -4.98 12.69
CA ARG A 235 14.10 -3.57 12.33
C ARG A 235 13.55 -3.39 10.92
N PHE A 236 12.85 -2.28 10.72
CA PHE A 236 12.20 -1.92 9.47
C PHE A 236 12.67 -0.54 9.03
N THR A 237 13.18 -0.40 7.80
CA THR A 237 13.72 0.87 7.32
C THR A 237 13.46 1.08 5.84
N SER A 238 13.13 2.31 5.42
CA SER A 238 13.13 2.73 4.01
C SER A 238 14.53 3.10 3.51
N ASP A 239 15.50 3.28 4.41
CA ASP A 239 16.86 3.70 4.10
C ASP A 239 17.71 2.49 3.71
N PHE A 240 17.91 2.31 2.41
CA PHE A 240 18.68 1.19 1.87
C PHE A 240 20.15 1.16 2.36
N PRO A 241 20.87 2.29 2.50
CA PRO A 241 22.20 2.28 3.11
C PRO A 241 22.21 1.74 4.55
N THR A 242 21.24 2.11 5.38
CA THR A 242 21.08 1.57 6.74
C THR A 242 20.83 0.07 6.70
N TYR A 243 19.95 -0.41 5.80
CA TYR A 243 19.70 -1.84 5.64
C TYR A 243 20.98 -2.60 5.26
N GLN A 244 21.76 -2.08 4.30
CA GLN A 244 23.03 -2.69 3.90
C GLN A 244 24.04 -2.72 5.04
N ASP A 245 24.23 -1.62 5.76
CA ASP A 245 25.17 -1.57 6.89
C ASP A 245 24.81 -2.63 7.95
N PHE A 246 23.54 -2.69 8.36
CA PHE A 246 23.10 -3.65 9.37
C PHE A 246 23.33 -5.11 8.94
N THR A 247 23.04 -5.41 7.68
CA THR A 247 23.08 -6.78 7.13
C THR A 247 24.47 -7.24 6.69
N THR A 248 25.42 -6.32 6.53
CA THR A 248 26.79 -6.66 6.08
C THR A 248 27.86 -6.42 7.14
N THR A 249 27.65 -5.45 8.05
CA THR A 249 28.65 -5.05 9.05
C THR A 249 28.20 -5.33 10.48
N GLN A 250 26.89 -5.26 10.76
CA GLN A 250 26.37 -5.39 12.12
C GLN A 250 25.80 -6.77 12.47
N ASN A 251 26.01 -7.79 11.62
CA ASN A 251 25.59 -9.17 11.85
C ASN A 251 24.06 -9.34 12.00
N TRP A 252 23.27 -8.53 11.30
CA TRP A 252 21.83 -8.77 11.13
C TRP A 252 21.58 -9.65 9.89
N ALA A 253 20.58 -10.53 9.95
CA ALA A 253 20.13 -11.31 8.81
C ALA A 253 19.23 -10.47 7.87
N THR A 254 19.42 -10.68 6.57
CA THR A 254 18.56 -10.13 5.52
C THR A 254 17.21 -10.84 5.52
N GLU A 255 16.11 -10.09 5.53
CA GLU A 255 14.76 -10.64 5.33
C GLU A 255 14.00 -9.96 4.19
N GLY A 256 14.68 -9.11 3.42
CA GLY A 256 14.14 -8.50 2.20
C GLY A 256 13.16 -7.36 2.47
N THR A 257 12.30 -7.08 1.50
CA THR A 257 11.25 -6.06 1.62
C THR A 257 10.08 -6.65 2.41
N GLY A 258 9.80 -6.12 3.59
CA GLY A 258 8.67 -6.56 4.43
C GLY A 258 7.38 -5.80 4.12
N PHE A 259 7.49 -4.50 3.85
CA PHE A 259 6.34 -3.63 3.58
C PHE A 259 6.60 -2.67 2.42
N CYS A 260 5.54 -2.03 1.95
CA CYS A 260 5.56 -0.98 0.94
C CYS A 260 4.82 0.25 1.47
N SER A 261 5.58 1.26 1.90
CA SER A 261 5.04 2.52 2.43
C SER A 261 4.34 3.29 1.32
N PRO A 262 3.12 3.81 1.54
CA PRO A 262 2.54 4.81 0.66
C PRO A 262 3.41 6.08 0.63
N PRO A 263 3.24 6.92 -0.40
CA PRO A 263 3.98 8.17 -0.55
C PRO A 263 3.70 9.15 0.59
#